data_AF-A0A430Q1D6-F1
#
_entry.id   AF-A0A430Q1D6-F1
#
_cell.length_a   1.000
_cell.length_b   1.000
_cell.length_c   1.000
_cell.angle_alpha   90.00
_cell.angle_beta   90.00
_cell.angle_gamma   90.00
#
_symmetry.space_group_name_H-M   'P 1'
#
loop_
_entity.id
_entity.type
_entity.pdbx_description
1 polymer ?
#
loop_
_entity_poly.entity_id
_entity_poly.type
_entity_poly.pdbx_seq_one_letter_code
_entity_poly.pdbx_strand_id
1 'polypeptide(L)'
;MVDRFTVDGGTLEELEEVFNDQAYSDYYVVFLRLLVSAYIQKQAGYFVNFIDEGKTINQFCETEVEPMARESDNIHVAALALAVELPIYVENCQQSGELNRIEFPAYSDLILDNAGETSSDNHDIHSEQVSNENDSFINNYKQNSSSPPVTLLYRPGHYDILYPNS
;
A
#
# COMPACT_ATOMS: atom_id res chain seq x y z
N MET A 1 21.53 2.88 -1.58
CA MET A 1 21.49 1.97 -2.76
C MET A 1 20.45 2.44 -3.76
N VAL A 2 19.21 2.68 -3.30
CA VAL A 2 18.19 3.40 -4.08
C VAL A 2 18.61 4.86 -4.35
N ASP A 3 19.39 5.46 -3.45
CA ASP A 3 19.94 6.83 -3.61
C ASP A 3 20.73 7.04 -4.91
N ARG A 4 21.33 5.97 -5.45
CA ARG A 4 22.03 6.00 -6.73
C ARG A 4 21.11 6.42 -7.88
N PHE A 5 19.83 6.04 -7.80
CA PHE A 5 18.84 6.32 -8.83
C PHE A 5 18.03 7.59 -8.52
N THR A 6 17.90 7.98 -7.25
CA THR A 6 17.11 9.16 -6.85
C THR A 6 17.93 10.42 -6.66
N VAL A 7 19.23 10.30 -6.35
CA VAL A 7 20.13 11.42 -6.04
C VAL A 7 21.26 11.53 -7.07
N ASP A 8 21.86 10.40 -7.45
CA ASP A 8 23.08 10.40 -8.29
C ASP A 8 22.80 10.39 -9.80
N GLY A 9 21.52 10.40 -10.23
CA GLY A 9 21.13 10.51 -11.63
C GLY A 9 21.46 9.28 -12.48
N GLY A 10 21.34 8.07 -11.91
CA GLY A 10 21.55 6.80 -12.63
C GLY A 10 20.67 6.66 -13.88
N THR A 11 21.16 5.92 -14.87
CA THR A 11 20.45 5.74 -16.15
C THR A 11 19.33 4.70 -16.04
N LEU A 12 18.40 4.70 -16.99
CA LEU A 12 17.37 3.67 -17.09
C LEU A 12 17.98 2.27 -17.27
N GLU A 13 19.04 2.16 -18.06
CA GLU A 13 19.75 0.90 -18.31
C GLU A 13 20.35 0.33 -17.02
N GLU A 14 20.97 1.18 -16.19
CA GLU A 14 21.52 0.75 -14.89
C GLU A 14 20.41 0.30 -13.93
N LEU A 15 19.25 0.96 -13.96
CA LEU A 15 18.10 0.58 -13.16
C LEU A 15 17.58 -0.79 -13.60
N GLU A 16 17.39 -0.99 -14.90
CA GLU A 16 16.95 -2.27 -15.46
C GLU A 16 17.93 -3.39 -15.14
N GLU A 17 19.24 -3.16 -15.25
CA GLU A 17 20.26 -4.14 -14.88
C GLU A 17 20.16 -4.55 -13.41
N VAL A 18 20.00 -3.59 -12.49
CA VAL A 18 19.88 -3.89 -11.05
C VAL A 18 18.59 -4.65 -10.73
N PHE A 19 17.46 -4.28 -11.33
CA PHE A 19 16.17 -4.94 -11.06
C PHE A 19 16.04 -6.32 -11.74
N ASN A 20 16.83 -6.60 -12.77
CA ASN A 20 16.92 -7.92 -13.41
C ASN A 20 18.05 -8.81 -12.85
N ASP A 21 18.93 -8.29 -12.00
CA ASP A 21 19.84 -9.14 -11.22
C ASP A 21 19.05 -9.86 -10.11
N GLN A 22 19.07 -11.19 -10.13
CA GLN A 22 18.26 -12.02 -9.23
C GLN A 22 18.50 -11.70 -7.76
N ALA A 23 19.76 -11.48 -7.34
CA ALA A 23 20.09 -11.28 -5.94
C ALA A 23 19.55 -9.93 -5.43
N TYR A 24 19.70 -8.87 -6.23
CA TYR A 24 19.15 -7.56 -5.89
C TYR A 24 17.62 -7.53 -5.98
N SER A 25 17.06 -8.13 -7.03
CA SER A 25 15.60 -8.23 -7.21
C SER A 25 14.94 -8.96 -6.04
N ASP A 26 15.46 -10.14 -5.67
CA ASP A 26 14.96 -10.91 -4.53
C ASP A 26 15.10 -10.14 -3.22
N TYR A 27 16.20 -9.40 -3.03
CA TYR A 27 16.41 -8.58 -1.84
C TYR A 27 15.32 -7.50 -1.70
N TYR A 28 14.99 -6.79 -2.78
CA TYR A 28 13.90 -5.81 -2.77
C TYR A 28 12.53 -6.46 -2.55
N VAL A 29 12.28 -7.64 -3.14
CA VAL A 29 11.03 -8.39 -2.89
C VAL A 29 10.91 -8.79 -1.42
N VAL A 30 11.98 -9.31 -0.81
CA VAL A 30 11.99 -9.64 0.63
C VAL A 30 11.73 -8.40 1.47
N PHE A 31 12.39 -7.27 1.16
CA PHE A 31 12.15 -6.02 1.88
C PHE A 31 10.68 -5.61 1.82
N LEU A 32 10.05 -5.63 0.65
CA LEU A 32 8.63 -5.29 0.49
C LEU A 32 7.72 -6.28 1.22
N ARG A 33 8.03 -7.58 1.22
CA ARG A 33 7.30 -8.59 2.00
C ARG A 33 7.34 -8.30 3.51
N LEU A 34 8.52 -7.96 4.02
CA LEU A 34 8.70 -7.62 5.43
C LEU A 34 8.00 -6.30 5.79
N LEU A 35 8.00 -5.32 4.89
CA LEU A 35 7.25 -4.08 5.06
C LEU A 35 5.74 -4.34 5.16
N VAL A 36 5.21 -5.16 4.24
CA VAL A 36 3.79 -5.56 4.25
C VAL A 36 3.45 -6.35 5.52
N SER A 37 4.28 -7.32 5.91
CA SER A 37 4.11 -8.08 7.16
C SER A 37 4.06 -7.14 8.38
N ALA A 38 5.03 -6.24 8.51
CA ALA A 38 5.09 -5.29 9.60
C ALA A 38 3.86 -4.37 9.65
N TYR A 39 3.38 -3.92 8.48
CA TYR A 39 2.19 -3.07 8.40
C TYR A 39 0.92 -3.82 8.81
N ILE A 40 0.72 -5.05 8.31
CA ILE A 40 -0.42 -5.90 8.66
C ILE A 40 -0.41 -6.19 10.17
N GLN A 41 0.74 -6.53 10.75
CA GLN A 41 0.89 -6.76 12.19
C GLN A 41 0.60 -5.49 13.01
N LYS A 42 1.08 -4.32 12.58
CA LYS A 42 0.81 -3.04 13.24
C LYS A 42 -0.69 -2.70 13.25
N GLN A 43 -1.41 -3.07 12.21
CA GLN A 43 -2.84 -2.83 12.04
C GLN A 43 -3.68 -4.11 12.20
N ALA A 44 -3.25 -5.03 13.07
CA ALA A 44 -3.84 -6.37 13.20
C ALA A 44 -5.36 -6.35 13.42
N GLY A 45 -5.88 -5.40 14.21
CA GLY A 45 -7.33 -5.29 14.48
C GLY A 45 -8.17 -5.00 13.24
N TYR A 46 -7.61 -4.32 12.23
CA TYR A 46 -8.26 -4.12 10.95
C TYR A 46 -8.10 -5.36 10.05
N PHE A 47 -6.86 -5.84 9.90
CA PHE A 47 -6.54 -6.91 8.95
C PHE A 47 -7.08 -8.30 9.33
N VAL A 48 -7.36 -8.54 10.61
CA VAL A 48 -7.89 -9.84 11.07
C VAL A 48 -9.24 -10.17 10.43
N ASN A 49 -10.00 -9.15 9.99
CA ASN A 49 -11.29 -9.33 9.33
C ASN A 49 -11.20 -9.84 7.88
N PHE A 50 -9.98 -9.90 7.32
CA PHE A 50 -9.74 -10.26 5.92
C PHE A 50 -8.93 -11.56 5.76
N ILE A 51 -8.59 -12.24 6.85
CA ILE A 51 -7.87 -13.52 6.83
C ILE A 51 -8.81 -14.68 7.18
N ASP A 52 -8.41 -15.91 6.85
CA ASP A 52 -9.20 -17.11 7.13
C ASP A 52 -9.53 -17.27 8.62
N GLU A 53 -10.75 -17.72 8.92
CA GLU A 53 -11.18 -18.04 10.27
C GLU A 53 -10.21 -19.04 10.95
N GLY A 54 -9.79 -18.71 12.17
CA GLY A 54 -8.91 -19.56 12.97
C GLY A 54 -7.40 -19.33 12.76
N LYS A 55 -6.99 -18.46 11.82
CA LYS A 55 -5.61 -17.97 11.75
C LYS A 55 -5.46 -16.66 12.54
N THR A 56 -4.34 -16.51 13.24
CA THR A 56 -3.92 -15.22 13.80
C THR A 56 -3.19 -14.39 12.75
N ILE A 57 -3.11 -13.07 12.96
CA ILE A 57 -2.35 -12.19 12.06
C ILE A 57 -0.87 -12.58 11.95
N ASN A 58 -0.24 -12.98 13.07
CA ASN A 58 1.15 -13.44 13.04
C ASN A 58 1.30 -14.71 12.19
N GLN A 59 0.42 -15.70 12.38
CA GLN A 59 0.45 -16.92 11.57
C GLN A 59 0.22 -16.63 10.08
N PHE A 60 -0.71 -15.72 9.76
CA PHE A 60 -0.93 -15.28 8.39
C PHE A 60 0.34 -14.64 7.82
N CYS A 61 1.00 -13.75 8.56
CA CYS A 61 2.24 -13.11 8.10
C CYS A 61 3.37 -14.12 7.85
N GLU A 62 3.61 -15.02 8.81
CA GLU A 62 4.66 -16.05 8.72
C GLU A 62 4.45 -17.06 7.58
N THR A 63 3.19 -17.33 7.20
CA THR A 63 2.87 -18.40 6.24
C THR A 63 2.45 -17.89 4.86
N GLU A 64 1.86 -16.71 4.76
CA GLU A 64 1.29 -16.17 3.52
C GLU A 64 2.05 -14.94 3.01
N VAL A 65 2.63 -14.11 3.89
CA VAL A 65 3.22 -12.80 3.51
C VAL A 65 4.74 -12.88 3.36
N GLU A 66 5.42 -13.31 4.42
CA GLU A 66 6.89 -13.29 4.53
C GLU A 66 7.61 -14.28 3.60
N PRO A 67 7.09 -15.49 3.34
CA PRO A 67 7.78 -16.45 2.49
C PRO A 67 7.95 -15.97 1.05
N MET A 68 9.15 -16.16 0.51
CA MET A 68 9.42 -15.94 -0.91
C MET A 68 8.60 -16.91 -1.78
N ALA A 69 8.34 -16.49 -3.02
CA ALA A 69 7.54 -17.25 -4.01
C ALA A 69 6.09 -17.56 -3.57
N ARG A 70 5.59 -16.96 -2.48
CA ARG A 70 4.18 -17.02 -2.10
C ARG A 70 3.39 -15.95 -2.84
N GLU A 71 2.29 -16.33 -3.49
CA GLU A 71 1.48 -15.39 -4.28
C GLU A 71 0.87 -14.29 -3.41
N SER A 72 0.66 -13.11 -4.00
CA SER A 72 0.06 -11.96 -3.33
C SER A 72 -1.37 -11.72 -3.78
N ASP A 73 -2.30 -11.83 -2.84
CA ASP A 73 -3.70 -11.43 -2.97
C ASP A 73 -3.97 -9.97 -2.59
N ASN A 74 -5.22 -9.53 -2.77
CA ASN A 74 -5.72 -8.19 -2.45
C ASN A 74 -5.28 -7.65 -1.08
N ILE A 75 -5.21 -8.49 -0.04
CA ILE A 75 -4.77 -8.07 1.30
C ILE A 75 -3.32 -7.56 1.30
N HIS A 76 -2.44 -8.18 0.51
CA HIS A 76 -1.04 -7.77 0.37
C HIS A 76 -0.94 -6.45 -0.40
N VAL A 77 -1.70 -6.32 -1.49
CA VAL A 77 -1.72 -5.10 -2.32
C VAL A 77 -2.27 -3.92 -1.53
N ALA A 78 -3.35 -4.13 -0.77
CA ALA A 78 -3.92 -3.11 0.12
C ALA A 78 -2.92 -2.67 1.19
N ALA A 79 -2.30 -3.62 1.88
CA ALA A 79 -1.30 -3.32 2.91
C ALA A 79 -0.08 -2.62 2.33
N LEU A 80 0.39 -3.02 1.13
CA LEU A 80 1.49 -2.37 0.45
C LEU A 80 1.16 -0.93 0.08
N ALA A 81 0.01 -0.69 -0.57
CA ALA A 81 -0.44 0.64 -0.99
C ALA A 81 -0.50 1.61 0.19
N LEU A 82 -1.03 1.16 1.33
CA LEU A 82 -1.08 1.95 2.56
C LEU A 82 0.30 2.14 3.21
N ALA A 83 1.16 1.12 3.19
CA ALA A 83 2.48 1.19 3.83
C ALA A 83 3.45 2.12 3.10
N VAL A 84 3.35 2.18 1.77
CA VAL A 84 4.20 3.04 0.92
C VAL A 84 3.53 4.37 0.56
N GLU A 85 2.27 4.54 0.94
CA GLU A 85 1.45 5.71 0.63
C GLU A 85 1.35 6.01 -0.88
N LEU A 86 1.23 4.97 -1.70
CA LEU A 86 1.04 5.08 -3.15
C LEU A 86 -0.21 4.31 -3.58
N PRO A 87 -1.10 4.91 -4.39
CA PRO A 87 -2.28 4.21 -4.86
C PRO A 87 -1.88 3.11 -5.86
N ILE A 88 -2.48 1.93 -5.70
CA ILE A 88 -2.26 0.78 -6.60
C ILE A 88 -3.59 0.39 -7.21
N TYR A 89 -3.65 0.33 -8.54
CA TYR A 89 -4.83 -0.10 -9.28
C TYR A 89 -4.56 -1.45 -9.92
N VAL A 90 -5.50 -2.38 -9.80
CA VAL A 90 -5.41 -3.72 -10.39
C VAL A 90 -6.54 -3.91 -11.39
N GLU A 91 -6.18 -4.00 -12.66
CA GLU A 91 -7.08 -4.32 -13.76
C GLU A 91 -7.18 -5.84 -13.91
N ASN A 92 -8.34 -6.42 -13.63
CA ASN A 92 -8.57 -7.85 -13.78
C ASN A 92 -9.05 -8.16 -15.20
N CYS A 93 -8.24 -8.93 -15.94
CA CYS A 93 -8.64 -9.45 -17.25
C CYS A 93 -9.23 -10.84 -17.08
N GLN A 94 -10.53 -10.90 -16.83
CA GLN A 94 -11.27 -12.16 -16.84
C GLN A 94 -11.60 -12.59 -18.28
N GLN A 95 -11.91 -13.88 -18.45
CA GLN A 95 -12.24 -14.48 -19.76
C GLN A 95 -13.41 -13.81 -20.49
N SER A 96 -14.23 -13.00 -19.82
CA SER A 96 -15.32 -12.23 -20.43
C SER A 96 -14.85 -11.09 -21.33
N GLY A 97 -13.60 -10.64 -21.20
CA GLY A 97 -13.04 -9.50 -21.93
C GLY A 97 -13.41 -8.13 -21.35
N GLU A 98 -14.18 -8.09 -20.26
CA GLU A 98 -14.48 -6.87 -19.51
C GLU A 98 -13.43 -6.68 -18.41
N LEU A 99 -12.75 -5.54 -18.41
CA LEU A 99 -11.78 -5.20 -17.36
C LEU A 99 -12.53 -4.74 -16.12
N ASN A 100 -12.22 -5.37 -14.98
CA ASN A 100 -12.71 -4.93 -13.68
C ASN A 100 -11.53 -4.34 -12.89
N ARG A 101 -11.59 -3.05 -12.59
CA ARG A 101 -10.59 -2.34 -11.81
C ARG A 101 -10.88 -2.43 -10.32
N ILE A 102 -9.89 -2.91 -9.57
CA ILE A 102 -9.86 -2.80 -8.11
C ILE A 102 -8.88 -1.68 -7.74
N GLU A 103 -9.34 -0.74 -6.92
CA GLU A 103 -8.54 0.41 -6.49
C GLU A 103 -8.12 0.24 -5.03
N PHE A 104 -6.81 0.28 -4.78
CA PHE A 104 -6.23 0.29 -3.45
C PHE A 104 -5.70 1.71 -3.16
N PRO A 105 -6.34 2.46 -2.25
CA PRO A 105 -5.93 3.83 -1.96
C PRO A 105 -4.62 3.88 -1.17
N ALA A 106 -3.89 4.99 -1.32
CA ALA A 106 -2.68 5.29 -0.54
C ALA A 106 -2.96 5.53 0.96
N TYR A 107 -4.20 5.83 1.31
CA TYR A 107 -4.61 6.16 2.67
C TYR A 107 -5.94 5.51 3.04
N SER A 108 -6.11 5.19 4.31
CA SER A 108 -7.38 4.70 4.85
C SER A 108 -8.06 5.78 5.68
N ASP A 109 -9.26 6.18 5.29
CA ASP A 109 -10.06 7.18 6.02
C ASP A 109 -10.38 6.71 7.45
N LEU A 110 -10.49 5.39 7.69
CA LEU A 110 -10.79 4.80 8.99
C LEU A 110 -9.64 4.88 10.02
N ILE A 111 -8.43 5.22 9.59
CA ILE A 111 -7.29 5.44 10.50
C ILE A 111 -7.31 6.86 11.08
N LEU A 112 -8.02 7.80 10.45
CA LEU A 112 -8.15 9.18 10.93
C LEU A 112 -9.07 9.28 12.15
N ASP A 113 -10.09 8.43 12.24
CA ASP A 113 -11.09 8.51 13.32
C ASP A 113 -10.59 7.97 14.67
N ASN A 114 -9.64 7.02 14.66
CA ASN A 114 -9.11 6.40 15.88
C ASN A 114 -8.12 7.28 16.67
N ALA A 115 -7.80 8.49 16.19
CA ALA A 115 -7.07 9.49 16.96
C ALA A 115 -8.00 10.39 17.80
N GLY A 116 -9.33 10.24 17.69
CA GLY A 116 -10.31 11.17 18.24
C GLY A 116 -11.11 10.71 19.45
N GLU A 117 -11.08 9.44 19.87
CA GLU A 117 -11.94 8.98 20.97
C GLU A 117 -11.26 9.03 22.35
N THR A 118 -11.24 10.23 22.94
CA THR A 118 -11.36 10.36 24.41
C THR A 118 -12.50 11.32 24.77
N SER A 119 -13.52 10.74 25.41
CA SER A 119 -14.56 11.35 26.25
C SER A 119 -15.57 12.36 25.64
N SER A 120 -16.83 11.91 25.65
CA SER A 120 -18.06 12.65 25.92
C SER A 120 -17.87 13.83 26.89
N ASP A 121 -18.29 15.04 26.50
CA ASP A 121 -19.36 15.81 27.19
C ASP A 121 -19.64 17.17 26.49
N ASN A 122 -20.92 17.58 26.50
CA ASN A 122 -21.49 18.77 25.85
C ASN A 122 -20.99 20.12 26.41
N HIS A 123 -20.68 21.12 25.57
CA HIS A 123 -21.34 22.46 25.54
C HIS A 123 -20.62 23.46 24.58
N ASP A 124 -21.45 24.17 23.81
CA ASP A 124 -21.35 25.53 23.27
C ASP A 124 -20.20 26.02 22.36
N ILE A 125 -20.67 26.66 21.30
CA ILE A 125 -19.96 27.38 20.24
C ILE A 125 -19.33 28.65 20.80
N HIS A 126 -18.00 28.74 20.74
CA HIS A 126 -17.31 30.02 20.53
C HIS A 126 -16.07 29.82 19.65
N SER A 127 -16.03 30.57 18.56
CA SER A 127 -14.95 30.63 17.59
C SER A 127 -13.70 31.28 18.21
N GLU A 128 -12.72 30.46 18.56
CA GLU A 128 -11.35 30.90 18.80
C GLU A 128 -10.43 30.17 17.83
N GLN A 129 -9.63 30.93 17.09
CA GLN A 129 -8.68 30.40 16.10
C GLN A 129 -7.56 29.66 16.81
N VAL A 130 -7.73 28.35 16.98
CA VAL A 130 -6.65 27.42 17.27
C VAL A 130 -6.14 26.92 15.91
N SER A 131 -4.89 27.26 15.58
CA SER A 131 -4.19 26.71 14.42
C SER A 131 -4.01 25.20 14.61
N ASN A 132 -4.97 24.43 14.10
CA ASN A 132 -5.03 22.99 14.26
C ASN A 132 -4.01 22.31 13.34
N GLU A 133 -3.09 21.54 13.94
CA GLU A 133 -2.18 20.63 13.23
C GLU A 133 -2.93 19.68 12.27
N ASN A 134 -4.21 19.39 12.56
CA ASN A 134 -5.13 18.61 11.73
C ASN A 134 -5.32 19.16 10.31
N ASP A 135 -5.24 20.48 10.11
CA ASP A 135 -5.37 21.10 8.78
C ASP A 135 -4.13 20.80 7.92
N SER A 136 -2.96 20.60 8.55
CA SER A 136 -1.75 20.19 7.84
C SER A 136 -1.82 18.73 7.38
N PHE A 137 -2.40 17.82 8.18
CA PHE A 137 -2.60 16.42 7.81
C PHE A 137 -3.61 16.27 6.67
N ILE A 138 -4.78 16.92 6.74
CA ILE A 138 -5.77 16.85 5.64
C ILE A 138 -5.25 17.49 4.34
N ASN A 139 -4.48 18.57 4.44
CA ASN A 139 -3.84 19.16 3.26
C ASN A 139 -2.75 18.23 2.68
N ASN A 140 -2.01 17.49 3.50
CA ASN A 140 -1.07 16.47 3.02
C ASN A 140 -1.80 15.30 2.34
N TYR A 141 -2.94 14.84 2.88
CA TYR A 141 -3.83 13.85 2.26
C TYR A 141 -4.30 14.28 0.86
N LYS A 142 -4.71 15.55 0.69
CA LYS A 142 -5.12 16.08 -0.61
C LYS A 142 -3.95 16.24 -1.59
N GLN A 143 -2.75 16.58 -1.11
CA GLN A 143 -1.57 16.69 -1.97
C GLN A 143 -1.06 15.32 -2.42
N ASN A 144 -1.07 14.31 -1.54
CA ASN A 144 -0.62 12.96 -1.88
C ASN A 144 -1.65 12.13 -2.64
N SER A 145 -2.93 12.54 -2.64
CA SER A 145 -3.91 12.04 -3.62
C SER A 145 -3.60 12.43 -5.07
N SER A 146 -2.57 13.27 -5.32
CA SER A 146 -2.12 13.64 -6.66
C SER A 146 -1.03 12.70 -7.22
N SER A 147 -0.51 11.76 -6.43
CA SER A 147 0.48 10.80 -6.93
C SER A 147 -0.17 9.86 -7.94
N PRO A 148 0.38 9.73 -9.15
CA PRO A 148 -0.19 8.83 -10.14
C PRO A 148 -0.13 7.38 -9.63
N PRO A 149 -1.19 6.59 -9.82
CA PRO A 149 -1.26 5.23 -9.33
C PRO A 149 -0.31 4.31 -10.11
N VAL A 150 0.24 3.32 -9.40
CA VAL A 150 0.83 2.16 -10.07
C VAL A 150 -0.32 1.30 -10.58
N THR A 151 -0.41 1.09 -11.90
CA THR A 151 -1.46 0.27 -12.49
C THR A 151 -0.90 -1.08 -12.88
N LEU A 152 -1.53 -2.15 -12.39
CA LEU A 152 -1.17 -3.54 -12.63
C LEU A 152 -2.27 -4.23 -13.43
N LEU A 153 -1.89 -5.15 -14.31
CA LEU A 153 -2.78 -6.12 -14.94
C LEU A 153 -2.70 -7.42 -14.16
N TYR A 154 -3.84 -7.92 -13.65
CA TYR A 154 -3.92 -9.22 -13.03
C TYR A 154 -4.46 -10.28 -14.00
N ARG A 155 -3.75 -11.40 -14.06
CA ARG A 155 -4.17 -12.68 -14.64
C ARG A 155 -3.96 -13.75 -13.58
N PRO A 156 -4.70 -14.88 -13.56
CA PRO A 156 -4.55 -15.90 -12.53
C PRO A 156 -3.07 -16.30 -12.33
N GLY A 157 -2.53 -16.00 -11.14
CA GLY A 157 -1.13 -16.27 -10.76
C GLY A 157 -0.08 -15.28 -11.29
N HIS A 158 -0.46 -14.17 -11.92
CA HIS A 158 0.49 -13.26 -12.58
C HIS A 158 0.06 -11.79 -12.54
N TYR A 159 1.02 -10.89 -12.29
CA TYR A 159 0.86 -9.44 -12.37
C TYR A 159 1.84 -8.84 -13.39
N ASP A 160 1.35 -7.95 -14.24
CA ASP A 160 2.15 -7.15 -15.16
C ASP A 160 1.95 -5.65 -14.89
N ILE A 161 2.93 -4.82 -15.24
CA ILE A 161 2.82 -3.36 -15.13
C ILE A 161 2.11 -2.79 -16.36
N LEU A 162 1.09 -1.95 -16.15
CA LEU A 162 0.42 -1.19 -17.21
C LEU A 162 0.87 0.26 -17.23
N TYR A 163 1.18 0.75 -18.42
CA TYR A 163 1.45 2.16 -18.68
C TYR A 163 0.27 2.79 -19.42
N PRO A 164 -0.17 4.01 -19.06
CA PRO A 164 -1.20 4.71 -19.80
C PRO A 164 -0.73 5.05 -21.21
N ASN A 165 -1.65 5.05 -22.17
CA ASN A 165 -1.35 5.55 -23.52
C ASN A 165 -0.98 7.04 -23.42
N SER A 166 0.17 7.40 -24.00
CA SER A 166 0.66 8.79 -24.11
C SER A 166 -0.10 9.60 -25.15
#